data_AF-A0A6A5F671-F1
#
_entry.id   AF-A0A6A5F671-F1
#
_cell.length_a   1.000
_cell.length_b   1.000
_cell.length_c   1.000
_cell.angle_alpha   90.00
_cell.angle_beta   90.00
_cell.angle_gamma   90.00
#
_symmetry.space_group_name_H-M   'P 1'
#
loop_
_entity.id
_entity.type
_entity.pdbx_description
1 polymer ?
#
loop_
_entity_poly.entity_id
_entity_poly.type
_entity_poly.pdbx_seq_one_letter_code
_entity_poly.pdbx_strand_id
1 'polypeptide(L)'
;MANIGNTTDVKLGSNTGNVGSKNTFGIQGGVGPNASVGNTTGVTVGGNNSGNIGSGNAFDIKGGVGGCQSIGNTSNVSACSNSGSIGSGNSFTVG
;
A
#
# COMPACT_ATOMS: atom_id res chain seq x y z
N MET A 1 5.66 -17.30 -0.05
CA MET A 1 5.68 -15.87 -0.41
C MET A 1 5.49 -15.07 0.86
N ALA A 2 6.42 -14.18 1.20
CA ALA A 2 6.30 -13.36 2.42
C ALA A 2 5.43 -12.13 2.14
N ASN A 3 4.38 -11.93 2.93
CA ASN A 3 3.48 -10.79 2.81
C ASN A 3 3.64 -9.90 4.03
N ILE A 4 4.21 -8.70 3.84
CA ILE A 4 4.56 -7.80 4.94
C ILE A 4 3.66 -6.57 4.85
N GLY A 5 2.66 -6.49 5.74
CA GLY A 5 1.77 -5.32 5.84
C GLY A 5 0.95 -5.03 4.59
N ASN A 6 0.67 -6.05 3.77
CA ASN A 6 -0.24 -5.92 2.63
C ASN A 6 -1.69 -5.77 3.11
N THR A 7 -2.44 -4.90 2.43
CA THR A 7 -3.89 -4.72 2.62
C THR A 7 -4.61 -5.32 1.42
N THR A 8 -5.50 -6.28 1.65
CA THR A 8 -6.21 -7.00 0.58
C THR A 8 -7.71 -7.07 0.86
N ASP A 9 -8.52 -7.09 -0.21
CA ASP A 9 -9.95 -7.44 -0.18
C ASP A 9 -10.81 -6.61 0.79
N VAL A 10 -10.65 -5.29 0.75
CA VAL A 10 -11.38 -4.35 1.63
C VAL A 10 -12.65 -3.87 0.95
N LYS A 11 -13.80 -3.96 1.63
CA LYS A 11 -15.09 -3.42 1.16
C LYS A 11 -15.65 -2.42 2.15
N LEU A 12 -15.94 -1.22 1.68
CA LEU A 12 -16.43 -0.10 2.49
C LEU A 12 -17.66 0.55 1.84
N GLY A 13 -18.47 1.22 2.67
CA GLY A 13 -19.48 2.16 2.22
C GLY A 13 -18.81 3.43 1.69
N SER A 14 -18.87 4.52 2.45
CA SER A 14 -18.03 5.71 2.21
C SER A 14 -16.72 5.63 2.99
N ASN A 15 -15.64 6.22 2.48
CA ASN A 15 -14.36 6.28 3.17
C ASN A 15 -13.88 7.72 3.35
N THR A 16 -13.64 8.12 4.58
CA THR A 16 -13.00 9.40 4.98
C THR A 16 -11.67 9.17 5.71
N GLY A 17 -11.30 7.90 5.94
CA GLY A 17 -10.14 7.49 6.72
C GLY A 17 -8.98 7.00 5.86
N ASN A 18 -8.14 6.11 6.41
CA ASN A 18 -6.97 5.56 5.73
C ASN A 18 -7.12 4.05 5.55
N VAL A 19 -6.99 3.54 4.32
CA VAL A 19 -6.96 2.11 3.98
C VAL A 19 -5.59 1.79 3.41
N GLY A 20 -4.80 0.96 4.09
CA GLY A 20 -3.44 0.62 3.63
C GLY A 20 -2.56 1.84 3.36
N SER A 21 -2.82 2.96 4.02
CA SER A 21 -2.22 4.28 3.74
C SER A 21 -1.51 4.83 4.95
N LYS A 22 -0.52 5.71 4.72
CA LYS A 22 0.28 6.40 5.75
C LYS A 22 1.03 5.45 6.69
N ASN A 23 1.39 4.27 6.21
CA ASN A 23 2.20 3.31 6.95
C ASN A 23 3.69 3.58 6.74
N THR A 24 4.50 3.26 7.74
CA THR A 24 5.96 3.26 7.64
C THR A 24 6.49 1.84 7.78
N PHE A 25 7.27 1.39 6.81
CA PHE A 25 7.90 0.08 6.80
C PHE A 25 9.41 0.23 6.91
N GLY A 26 9.97 -0.15 8.07
CA GLY A 26 11.40 -0.25 8.28
C GLY A 26 11.86 -1.70 8.19
N ILE A 27 12.58 -2.06 7.14
CA ILE A 27 13.08 -3.42 6.91
C ILE A 27 14.60 -3.44 7.06
N GLN A 28 15.11 -4.33 7.91
CA GLN A 28 16.54 -4.55 8.11
C GLN A 28 16.94 -5.91 7.53
N GLY A 29 18.13 -5.99 6.94
CA GLY A 29 18.66 -7.22 6.34
C GLY A 29 18.12 -7.56 4.94
N GLY A 30 17.36 -6.65 4.34
CA GLY A 30 16.88 -6.72 2.96
C GLY A 30 15.52 -7.41 2.81
N VAL A 31 15.01 -7.38 1.59
CA VAL A 31 13.78 -8.08 1.17
C VAL A 31 14.14 -9.17 0.18
N GLY A 32 13.68 -10.40 0.44
CA GLY A 32 13.96 -11.54 -0.42
C GLY A 32 13.15 -11.56 -1.74
N PRO A 33 13.54 -12.40 -2.71
CA PRO A 33 12.95 -12.43 -4.07
C PRO A 33 11.49 -12.86 -4.14
N ASN A 34 10.93 -13.43 -3.08
CA ASN A 34 9.55 -13.93 -3.01
C ASN A 34 8.74 -13.21 -1.92
N ALA A 35 8.97 -11.89 -1.77
CA ALA A 35 8.28 -11.05 -0.81
C ALA A 35 7.46 -9.95 -1.50
N SER A 36 6.40 -9.54 -0.83
CA SER A 36 5.49 -8.45 -1.20
C SER A 36 5.24 -7.58 0.03
N VAL A 37 5.52 -6.28 -0.07
CA VAL A 37 5.57 -5.36 1.08
C VAL A 37 4.64 -4.16 0.90
N GLY A 38 3.75 -3.92 1.86
CA GLY A 38 2.89 -2.74 1.94
C GLY A 38 2.01 -2.50 0.72
N ASN A 39 1.70 -3.55 -0.04
CA ASN A 39 0.81 -3.44 -1.19
C ASN A 39 -0.65 -3.31 -0.73
N THR A 40 -1.44 -2.55 -1.46
CA THR A 40 -2.89 -2.42 -1.27
C THR A 40 -3.60 -2.94 -2.52
N THR A 41 -4.44 -3.96 -2.40
CA THR A 41 -5.16 -4.54 -3.55
C THR A 41 -6.60 -4.92 -3.20
N GLY A 42 -7.49 -4.90 -4.20
CA GLY A 42 -8.87 -5.36 -4.05
C GLY A 42 -9.70 -4.48 -3.11
N VAL A 43 -9.55 -3.15 -3.20
CA VAL A 43 -10.33 -2.22 -2.37
C VAL A 43 -11.56 -1.75 -3.13
N THR A 44 -12.75 -1.92 -2.54
CA THR A 44 -14.02 -1.42 -3.08
C THR A 44 -14.65 -0.44 -2.11
N VAL A 45 -14.94 0.78 -2.58
CA VAL A 45 -15.67 1.81 -1.85
C VAL A 45 -16.97 2.08 -2.60
N GLY A 46 -18.09 1.64 -2.03
CA GLY A 46 -19.42 1.76 -2.65
C GLY A 46 -20.00 3.17 -2.62
N GLY A 47 -19.54 4.02 -1.70
CA GLY A 47 -19.90 5.42 -1.53
C GLY A 47 -18.78 6.37 -1.94
N ASN A 48 -18.76 7.57 -1.37
CA ASN A 48 -17.71 8.57 -1.66
C ASN A 48 -16.41 8.22 -0.94
N ASN A 49 -15.29 8.34 -1.63
CA ASN A 49 -13.94 8.31 -1.06
C ASN A 49 -13.38 9.73 -0.94
N SER A 50 -13.32 10.26 0.27
CA SER A 50 -12.56 11.46 0.63
C SER A 50 -11.30 11.14 1.45
N GLY A 51 -11.09 9.86 1.77
CA GLY A 51 -9.94 9.34 2.50
C GLY A 51 -8.78 8.89 1.61
N ASN A 52 -7.83 8.19 2.21
CA ASN A 52 -6.61 7.70 1.58
C ASN A 52 -6.68 6.18 1.36
N ILE A 53 -6.27 5.70 0.19
CA ILE A 53 -6.17 4.27 -0.13
C ILE A 53 -4.78 3.98 -0.71
N GLY A 54 -4.00 3.11 -0.08
CA GLY A 54 -2.65 2.78 -0.51
C GLY A 54 -1.68 3.96 -0.66
N SER A 55 -1.97 5.12 -0.05
CA SER A 55 -1.26 6.38 -0.30
C SER A 55 -0.44 6.84 0.90
N GLY A 56 0.62 7.63 0.68
CA GLY A 56 1.45 8.22 1.73
C GLY A 56 2.28 7.22 2.53
N ASN A 57 2.50 6.00 2.02
CA ASN A 57 3.32 5.00 2.68
C ASN A 57 4.81 5.30 2.49
N ALA A 58 5.61 5.07 3.53
CA ALA A 58 7.06 5.23 3.51
C ALA A 58 7.75 3.86 3.67
N PHE A 59 8.70 3.56 2.79
CA PHE A 59 9.46 2.32 2.79
C PHE A 59 10.95 2.63 2.98
N ASP A 60 11.53 2.20 4.10
CA ASP A 60 12.97 2.25 4.38
C ASP A 60 13.50 0.82 4.44
N ILE A 61 14.20 0.39 3.40
CA ILE A 61 14.68 -0.98 3.24
C ILE A 61 16.20 -0.97 3.24
N LYS A 62 16.79 -1.55 4.29
CA LYS A 62 18.24 -1.71 4.44
C LYS A 62 18.66 -3.13 4.13
N GLY A 63 19.66 -3.31 3.28
CA GLY A 63 20.14 -4.62 2.82
C GLY A 63 19.61 -5.00 1.43
N GLY A 64 19.04 -4.04 0.70
CA GLY A 64 18.55 -4.21 -0.68
C GLY A 64 17.22 -4.94 -0.82
N VAL A 65 16.65 -4.87 -2.02
CA VAL A 65 15.32 -5.45 -2.34
C VAL A 65 15.39 -6.82 -3.00
N GLY A 66 16.57 -7.42 -3.19
CA GLY A 66 16.78 -8.86 -3.48
C GLY A 66 15.95 -9.54 -4.57
N GLY A 67 15.29 -8.80 -5.48
CA GLY A 67 14.31 -9.34 -6.43
C GLY A 67 12.85 -9.38 -5.94
N CYS A 68 12.50 -8.57 -4.92
CA CYS A 68 11.17 -8.43 -4.36
C CYS A 68 10.11 -8.25 -5.45
N GLN A 69 9.00 -8.96 -5.31
CA GLN A 69 7.96 -9.04 -6.33
C GLN A 69 7.14 -7.76 -6.42
N SER A 70 6.87 -7.11 -5.28
CA SER A 70 6.12 -5.86 -5.25
C SER A 70 6.28 -5.12 -3.92
N ILE A 71 6.43 -3.80 -3.98
CA ILE A 71 6.54 -2.94 -2.80
C ILE A 71 5.64 -1.72 -3.01
N GLY A 72 4.71 -1.50 -2.09
CA GLY A 72 3.85 -0.31 -2.08
C GLY A 72 2.90 -0.17 -3.27
N ASN A 73 2.65 -1.26 -4.01
CA ASN A 73 1.74 -1.23 -5.14
C ASN A 73 0.30 -1.05 -4.67
N THR A 74 -0.42 -0.12 -5.29
CA THR A 74 -1.86 0.03 -5.13
C THR A 74 -2.55 -0.41 -6.42
N SER A 75 -3.42 -1.42 -6.34
CA SER A 75 -4.05 -2.04 -7.51
C SER A 75 -5.49 -2.45 -7.23
N ASN A 76 -6.29 -2.65 -8.29
CA ASN A 76 -7.67 -3.14 -8.17
C ASN A 76 -8.51 -2.34 -7.15
N VAL A 77 -8.41 -1.01 -7.20
CA VAL A 77 -9.20 -0.10 -6.37
C VAL A 77 -10.39 0.39 -7.19
N SER A 78 -11.59 0.13 -6.68
CA SER A 78 -12.84 0.66 -7.22
C SER A 78 -13.43 1.61 -6.19
N ALA A 79 -13.55 2.89 -6.55
CA ALA A 79 -14.24 3.89 -5.75
C ALA A 79 -15.21 4.64 -6.68
N CYS A 80 -16.38 5.02 -6.15
CA CYS A 80 -17.34 5.83 -6.89
C CYS A 80 -16.79 7.26 -7.08
N SER A 81 -17.27 8.24 -6.30
CA SER A 81 -16.67 9.57 -6.30
C SER A 81 -15.41 9.57 -5.46
N ASN A 82 -14.28 10.01 -6.01
CA ASN A 82 -13.02 10.12 -5.29
C ASN A 82 -12.52 11.56 -5.25
N SER A 83 -12.45 12.14 -4.04
CA SER A 83 -11.75 13.41 -3.76
C SER A 83 -10.52 13.22 -2.87
N GLY A 84 -10.30 12.00 -2.37
CA GLY A 84 -9.12 11.62 -1.60
C GLY A 84 -7.97 11.12 -2.46
N SER A 85 -6.97 10.52 -1.82
CA SER A 85 -5.76 10.01 -2.49
C SER A 85 -5.80 8.50 -2.67
N ILE A 86 -5.40 8.02 -3.85
CA ILE A 86 -5.24 6.59 -4.14
C ILE A 86 -3.83 6.38 -4.68
N GLY A 87 -3.01 5.58 -3.98
CA GLY A 87 -1.66 5.19 -4.40
C GLY A 87 -0.61 6.32 -4.48
N SER A 88 -0.97 7.56 -4.16
CA SER A 88 -0.09 8.73 -4.30
C SER A 88 0.79 8.98 -3.07
N GLY A 89 1.86 9.76 -3.24
CA GLY A 89 2.68 10.23 -2.11
C GLY A 89 3.48 9.15 -1.37
N ASN A 90 3.62 7.96 -1.96
CA ASN A 90 4.48 6.91 -1.41
C ASN A 90 5.95 7.26 -1.60
N SER A 91 6.79 7.01 -0.60
CA SER A 91 8.23 7.28 -0.63
C SER A 91 9.02 5.99 -0.41
N PHE A 92 10.12 5.85 -1.13
CA PHE A 92 10.96 4.65 -1.11
C PHE A 92 12.43 5.03 -0.95
N THR A 93 13.06 4.46 0.07
CA THR A 93 14.49 4.55 0.34
C THR A 93 15.03 3.12 0.42
N VAL A 94 16.04 2.83 -0.40
CA VAL A 94 16.73 1.54 -0.41
C VAL A 94 18.21 1.80 -0.19
N GLY A 95 18.80 1.12 0.79
CA GLY A 95 20.22 1.23 1.17
C GLY A 95 20.88 -0.11 1.41
#